data_AF-A0A416JUF8-F1
#
_entry.id   AF-A0A416JUF8-F1
#
_cell.length_a   1.000
_cell.length_b   1.000
_cell.length_c   1.000
_cell.angle_alpha   90.00
_cell.angle_beta   90.00
_cell.angle_gamma   90.00
#
_symmetry.space_group_name_H-M   'P 1'
#
loop_
_entity.id
_entity.type
_entity.pdbx_description
1 polymer ?
#
loop_
_entity_poly.entity_id
_entity_poly.type
_entity_poly.pdbx_seq_one_letter_code
_entity_poly.pdbx_strand_id
1 'polypeptide(L)'
;MHFSKPSVSVAMKNLRNRDLIVMSDNGHISLTPEGQAMAETVYERHSLLSGWLIELGVDREIATADACKMEHDISPESFEALKQHILKHRK
;
A
#
# COMPACT_ATOMS: atom_id res chain seq x y z
N MET A 1 -9.70 -8.77 10.33
CA MET A 1 -9.04 -7.54 10.84
C MET A 1 -9.86 -6.99 12.01
N HIS A 2 -9.29 -6.87 13.20
CA HIS A 2 -9.97 -6.35 14.41
C HIS A 2 -9.74 -4.84 14.53
N PHE A 3 -10.65 -4.01 14.02
CA PHE A 3 -10.61 -2.56 14.22
C PHE A 3 -11.87 -2.11 14.97
N SER A 4 -11.73 -1.11 15.85
CA SER A 4 -12.86 -0.55 16.58
C SER A 4 -13.50 0.59 15.77
N LYS A 5 -14.81 0.80 15.93
CA LYS A 5 -15.48 1.96 15.31
C LYS A 5 -14.77 3.29 15.61
N PRO A 6 -14.29 3.55 16.84
CA PRO A 6 -13.47 4.72 17.13
C PRO A 6 -12.16 4.78 16.33
N SER A 7 -11.44 3.66 16.17
CA SER A 7 -10.15 3.65 15.46
C SER A 7 -10.31 3.95 13.97
N VAL A 8 -11.37 3.42 13.34
CA VAL A 8 -11.71 3.72 11.94
C VAL A 8 -12.07 5.20 11.77
N SER A 9 -12.89 5.77 12.67
CA SER A 9 -13.26 7.19 12.60
C SER A 9 -12.06 8.13 12.74
N VAL A 10 -11.09 7.80 13.61
CA VAL A 10 -9.85 8.59 13.75
C VAL A 10 -9.00 8.53 12.48
N ALA A 11 -8.84 7.34 11.89
CA ALA A 11 -8.11 7.17 10.64
C ALA A 11 -8.77 7.98 9.49
N MET A 12 -10.09 7.91 9.36
CA MET A 12 -10.84 8.67 8.35
C MET A 12 -10.69 10.19 8.56
N LYS A 13 -10.74 10.66 9.81
CA LYS A 13 -10.50 12.08 10.12
C LYS A 13 -9.10 12.52 9.71
N ASN A 14 -8.08 11.69 9.98
CA ASN A 14 -6.69 12.01 9.62
C ASN A 14 -6.48 12.05 8.10
N LEU A 15 -7.08 11.13 7.34
CA LEU A 15 -7.03 11.14 5.89
C LEU A 15 -7.70 12.39 5.30
N ARG A 16 -8.86 12.78 5.86
CA ARG A 16 -9.55 14.01 5.46
C ARG A 16 -8.74 15.26 5.78
N ASN A 17 -8.15 15.33 6.97
CA ASN A 17 -7.32 16.47 7.38
C ASN A 17 -6.04 16.65 6.54
N ARG A 18 -5.63 15.60 5.82
CA ARG A 18 -4.50 15.61 4.89
C ARG A 18 -4.93 15.80 3.43
N ASP A 19 -6.20 16.11 3.18
CA ASP A 19 -6.77 16.28 1.84
C ASP A 19 -6.62 15.05 0.92
N LEU A 20 -6.51 13.85 1.50
CA LEU A 20 -6.35 12.60 0.74
C LEU A 20 -7.68 11.97 0.36
N ILE A 21 -8.76 12.30 1.09
CA ILE A 21 -10.10 11.80 0.82
C ILE A 21 -11.14 12.92 0.85
N VAL A 22 -12.15 12.78 0.01
CA VAL A 22 -13.37 13.59 0.02
C VAL A 22 -14.55 12.71 0.41
N MET A 23 -15.49 13.30 1.13
CA MET A 23 -16.72 12.63 1.54
C MET A 23 -17.90 13.39 0.92
N SER A 24 -18.66 12.71 0.08
CA SER A 24 -19.87 13.24 -0.54
C SER A 24 -21.00 13.35 0.50
N ASP A 25 -22.02 14.14 0.18
CA ASP A 25 -23.18 14.39 1.08
C ASP A 25 -23.97 13.13 1.42
N ASN A 26 -23.89 12.10 0.57
CA ASN A 26 -24.48 10.78 0.80
C ASN A 26 -23.56 9.83 1.61
N GLY A 27 -22.42 10.31 2.11
CA GLY A 27 -21.47 9.53 2.89
C GLY A 27 -20.50 8.69 2.07
N HIS A 28 -20.47 8.81 0.74
CA HIS A 28 -19.47 8.13 -0.08
C HIS A 28 -18.08 8.74 0.11
N ILE A 29 -17.07 7.89 0.33
CA ILE A 29 -15.68 8.28 0.44
C ILE A 29 -15.01 8.07 -0.92
N SER A 30 -14.27 9.06 -1.41
CA SER A 30 -13.47 8.96 -2.63
C SER A 30 -12.08 9.53 -2.39
N LEU A 31 -11.08 9.00 -3.09
CA LEU A 31 -9.72 9.54 -3.05
C LEU A 31 -9.67 10.86 -3.83
N THR A 32 -8.91 11.82 -3.32
CA THR A 32 -8.48 12.98 -4.11
C THR A 32 -7.38 12.56 -5.10
N PRO A 33 -6.99 13.40 -6.07
CA PRO A 33 -5.83 13.10 -6.92
C PRO A 33 -4.55 12.80 -6.12
N GLU A 34 -4.31 13.51 -5.01
CA GLU A 34 -3.17 13.25 -4.13
C GLU A 34 -3.34 11.93 -3.36
N GLY A 35 -4.53 11.67 -2.83
CA GLY A 35 -4.86 10.39 -2.20
C GLY A 35 -4.70 9.20 -3.14
N GLN A 36 -5.06 9.38 -4.41
CA GLN A 36 -4.90 8.40 -5.47
C GLN A 36 -3.43 8.11 -5.75
N ALA A 37 -2.60 9.14 -5.93
CA ALA A 37 -1.16 8.98 -6.14
C ALA A 37 -0.47 8.24 -4.97
N MET A 38 -0.88 8.56 -3.74
CA MET A 38 -0.38 7.86 -2.54
C MET A 38 -0.84 6.40 -2.52
N ALA A 39 -2.11 6.12 -2.83
CA ALA A 39 -2.65 4.76 -2.91
C ALA A 39 -1.95 3.92 -3.99
N GLU A 40 -1.69 4.51 -5.16
CA GLU A 40 -0.93 3.89 -6.25
C GLU A 40 0.49 3.53 -5.83
N THR A 41 1.16 4.40 -5.08
CA THR A 41 2.51 4.13 -4.55
C THR A 41 2.50 2.92 -3.62
N VAL A 42 1.52 2.82 -2.71
CA VAL A 42 1.38 1.67 -1.81
C VAL A 42 1.08 0.39 -2.62
N TYR A 43 0.15 0.48 -3.58
CA TYR A 43 -0.22 -0.65 -4.43
C TYR A 43 0.93 -1.15 -5.31
N GLU A 44 1.74 -0.25 -5.86
CA GLU A 44 2.94 -0.59 -6.62
C GLU A 44 3.91 -1.38 -5.76
N ARG A 45 4.18 -0.91 -4.54
CA ARG A 45 5.08 -1.57 -3.59
C ARG A 45 4.57 -2.96 -3.24
N HIS A 46 3.29 -3.09 -2.92
CA HIS A 46 2.64 -4.37 -2.64
C HIS A 46 2.84 -5.37 -3.79
N SER A 47 2.50 -4.93 -5.00
CA SER A 47 2.45 -5.78 -6.19
C SER A 47 3.84 -6.24 -6.61
N LEU A 48 4.84 -5.34 -6.53
CA LEU A 48 6.21 -5.67 -6.84
C LEU A 48 6.79 -6.69 -5.83
N LEU A 49 6.63 -6.43 -4.53
CA LEU A 49 7.18 -7.27 -3.47
C LEU A 49 6.53 -8.64 -3.44
N SER A 50 5.20 -8.71 -3.52
CA SER A 50 4.47 -9.98 -3.55
C SER A 50 4.84 -10.81 -4.78
N GLY A 51 4.87 -10.20 -5.96
CA GLY A 51 5.27 -10.87 -7.20
C GLY A 51 6.70 -11.39 -7.13
N TRP A 52 7.63 -10.59 -6.61
CA TRP A 52 9.02 -11.00 -6.44
C TRP A 52 9.19 -12.15 -5.45
N LEU A 53 8.53 -12.12 -4.30
CA LEU A 53 8.57 -13.22 -3.32
C LEU A 53 8.02 -14.52 -3.92
N ILE A 54 6.94 -14.44 -4.71
CA ILE A 54 6.40 -15.59 -5.44
C ILE A 54 7.43 -16.14 -6.44
N GLU A 55 8.11 -15.27 -7.19
CA GLU A 55 9.18 -15.66 -8.11
C GLU A 55 10.37 -16.32 -7.40
N LEU A 56 10.64 -15.93 -6.15
CA LEU A 56 11.64 -16.58 -5.29
C LEU A 56 11.17 -17.93 -4.72
N GLY A 57 9.93 -18.35 -4.98
CA GLY A 57 9.37 -19.63 -4.55
C GLY A 57 8.60 -19.58 -3.22
N VAL A 58 8.27 -18.39 -2.72
CA VAL A 58 7.39 -18.24 -1.56
C VAL A 58 5.94 -18.52 -1.97
N ASP A 59 5.19 -19.22 -1.11
CA ASP A 59 3.76 -19.43 -1.32
C ASP A 59 3.03 -18.09 -1.47
N ARG A 60 2.00 -18.06 -2.34
CA ARG A 60 1.26 -16.84 -2.68
C ARG A 60 0.64 -16.16 -1.46
N GLU A 61 0.07 -16.91 -0.52
CA GLU A 61 -0.59 -16.35 0.65
C GLU A 61 0.45 -15.71 1.59
N ILE A 62 1.58 -16.38 1.77
CA ILE A 62 2.71 -15.89 2.58
C ILE A 62 3.32 -14.64 1.92
N ALA A 63 3.62 -14.70 0.62
CA ALA A 63 4.19 -13.60 -0.14
C ALA A 63 3.32 -12.33 -0.09
N THR A 64 2.01 -12.50 -0.21
CA THR A 64 1.05 -11.38 -0.12
C THR A 64 1.00 -10.80 1.30
N ALA A 65 0.98 -11.66 2.32
CA ALA A 65 0.95 -11.23 3.72
C ALA A 65 2.26 -10.52 4.14
N ASP A 66 3.40 -10.98 3.66
CA ASP A 66 4.69 -10.37 3.94
C ASP A 66 4.87 -9.07 3.16
N ALA A 67 4.50 -9.02 1.88
CA ALA A 67 4.49 -7.79 1.09
C ALA A 67 3.65 -6.69 1.74
N CYS A 68 2.48 -7.02 2.30
CA CYS A 68 1.62 -6.08 3.01
C CYS A 68 2.29 -5.43 4.23
N LYS A 69 3.24 -6.10 4.89
CA LYS A 69 4.02 -5.50 5.98
C LYS A 69 5.19 -4.70 5.42
N MET A 70 5.92 -5.30 4.48
CA MET A 70 7.10 -4.72 3.87
C MET A 70 6.80 -3.40 3.15
N GLU A 71 5.65 -3.26 2.49
CA GLU A 71 5.30 -2.03 1.77
C GLU A 71 5.23 -0.80 2.67
N HIS A 72 4.85 -0.99 3.95
CA HIS A 72 4.73 0.08 4.94
C HIS A 72 6.01 0.33 5.73
N ASP A 73 6.89 -0.68 5.87
CA ASP A 73 8.07 -0.60 6.74
C ASP A 73 9.39 -0.35 5.98
N ILE A 74 9.45 -0.63 4.67
CA ILE A 74 10.66 -0.42 3.87
C ILE A 74 10.83 1.08 3.53
N SER A 75 12.03 1.62 3.69
CA SER A 75 12.31 3.01 3.31
C SER A 75 12.15 3.24 1.80
N PRO A 76 11.85 4.47 1.34
CA PRO A 76 11.79 4.76 -0.10
C PRO A 76 13.08 4.40 -0.84
N GLU A 77 14.24 4.67 -0.24
CA GLU A 77 15.56 4.36 -0.81
C GLU A 77 15.77 2.86 -1.00
N SER A 78 15.47 2.04 0.02
CA SER A 78 15.61 0.59 -0.07
C SER A 78 14.63 -0.02 -1.07
N PHE A 79 13.40 0.51 -1.15
CA PHE A 79 12.43 0.04 -2.13
C PHE A 79 12.88 0.34 -3.57
N GLU A 80 13.40 1.54 -3.83
CA GLU A 80 13.88 1.88 -5.17
C GLU A 80 15.06 0.97 -5.58
N ALA A 81 16.00 0.74 -4.66
CA ALA A 81 17.10 -0.19 -4.91
C ALA A 81 16.61 -1.62 -5.19
N LEU A 82 15.63 -2.11 -4.42
CA LEU A 82 14.99 -3.42 -4.65
C LEU A 82 14.28 -3.46 -6.01
N LYS A 83 13.51 -2.44 -6.35
CA LYS A 83 12.79 -2.34 -7.62
C LYS A 83 13.74 -2.42 -8.81
N GLN A 84 14.81 -1.64 -8.80
CA GLN A 84 15.82 -1.69 -9.86
C GLN A 84 16.48 -3.07 -9.95
N HIS A 85 16.79 -3.69 -8.81
CA HIS A 85 17.34 -5.04 -8.78
C HIS A 85 16.37 -6.07 -9.37
N ILE A 86 15.12 -6.08 -8.93
CA ILE A 86 14.08 -7.01 -9.39
C ILE A 86 13.86 -6.86 -10.89
N LEU A 87 13.68 -5.63 -11.39
CA LEU A 87 13.43 -5.37 -12.82
C LEU A 87 14.61 -5.77 -13.70
N LYS A 88 15.86 -5.64 -13.20
CA LYS A 88 17.06 -6.04 -13.93
C LYS A 88 17.24 -7.55 -13.99
N HIS A 89 16.78 -8.27 -12.98
CA HIS A 89 17.02 -9.71 -12.82
C HIS A 89 15.79 -10.59 -13.08
N ARG A 90 14.63 -9.98 -13.38
CA ARG A 90 13.45 -10.68 -13.87
C ARG A 90 13.80 -11.37 -15.20
N LYS A 91 13.61 -12.68 -15.24
CA LYS A 91 13.76 -13.48 -16.47
C LYS A 91 12.57 -13.31 -17.39
#